data_AF-U6DS87-F1
#
_entry.id   AF-U6DS87-F1
#
_cell.length_a   1.000
_cell.length_b   1.000
_cell.length_c   1.000
_cell.angle_alpha   90.00
_cell.angle_beta   90.00
_cell.angle_gamma   90.00
#
_symmetry.space_group_name_H-M   'P 1'
#
loop_
_entity.id
_entity.type
_entity.pdbx_description
1 polymer ?
#
loop_
_entity_poly.entity_id
_entity_poly.type
_entity_poly.pdbx_seq_one_letter_code
_entity_poly.pdbx_strand_id
1 'polypeptide(L)'
;PALCALPRVRGVEEGPGSAHGHSQGFQVVTFEWLHVQDPYIIALWILVASLAKIGFHLSHKVTSVVPESALLIVLGLVLGGIVWAADHIASFTLTPTVFFFYLLPPIVLDAGYFMPNRLFFGNLGTILLYAVVGTVWNAATTGLSLYGVFLSGLMGDLNVGLLDFLLFGSLIAAVDPVAVLAVFEEVHVNEVLFIIVFGESLLNDAVTVV
;
A
#
# COMPACT_ATOMS: atom_id res chain seq x y z
N PRO A 1 59.06 23.53 -27.49
CA PRO A 1 59.11 23.71 -28.96
C PRO A 1 57.71 23.59 -29.60
N ALA A 2 57.27 24.72 -30.18
CA ALA A 2 56.28 24.97 -31.24
C ALA A 2 55.14 23.95 -31.51
N LEU A 3 53.85 24.33 -31.51
CA LEU A 3 53.08 25.17 -32.47
C LEU A 3 52.91 24.58 -33.88
N CYS A 4 51.73 24.87 -34.46
CA CYS A 4 51.20 24.66 -35.84
C CYS A 4 50.43 23.34 -36.09
N ALA A 5 49.23 23.31 -36.68
CA ALA A 5 48.52 24.32 -37.48
C ALA A 5 46.99 24.06 -37.54
N LEU A 6 46.21 25.16 -37.61
CA LEU A 6 44.83 25.23 -38.11
C LEU A 6 44.77 24.97 -39.63
N PRO A 7 43.60 24.61 -40.18
CA PRO A 7 42.80 25.59 -40.95
C PRO A 7 41.27 25.36 -40.74
N ARG A 8 40.30 26.18 -41.11
CA ARG A 8 40.17 27.54 -41.68
C ARG A 8 38.68 27.91 -41.46
N VAL A 9 38.41 29.10 -40.95
CA VAL A 9 37.07 29.72 -40.89
C VAL A 9 36.81 30.52 -42.18
N ARG A 10 35.62 30.39 -42.79
CA ARG A 10 35.02 31.29 -43.82
C ARG A 10 33.56 30.85 -44.07
N GLY A 11 32.53 31.69 -44.10
CA GLY A 11 32.39 33.14 -43.91
C GLY A 11 31.04 33.43 -43.21
N VAL A 12 30.98 34.44 -42.33
CA VAL A 12 30.67 35.86 -42.58
C VAL A 12 29.17 36.07 -42.86
N GLU A 13 28.47 36.52 -41.83
CA GLU A 13 27.27 37.36 -41.93
C GLU A 13 27.70 38.82 -42.22
N GLU A 14 26.92 39.54 -43.04
CA GLU A 14 26.70 40.99 -42.91
C GLU A 14 25.23 41.13 -42.49
N GLY A 15 24.77 41.83 -41.47
CA GLY A 15 25.23 42.84 -40.50
C GLY A 15 23.94 43.59 -40.07
N PRO A 16 23.95 44.71 -39.32
CA PRO A 16 24.78 45.14 -38.21
C PRO A 16 23.94 45.34 -36.92
N GLY A 17 24.58 45.42 -35.75
CA GLY A 17 24.02 46.20 -34.64
C GLY A 17 24.00 45.56 -33.24
N SER A 18 24.56 46.34 -32.31
CA SER A 18 24.34 46.32 -30.86
C SER A 18 24.78 45.10 -30.05
N ALA A 19 25.76 45.37 -29.18
CA ALA A 19 26.17 44.56 -28.06
C ALA A 19 24.99 44.24 -27.12
N HIS A 20 24.76 42.96 -26.83
CA HIS A 20 24.21 42.50 -25.56
C HIS A 20 24.72 41.09 -25.26
N GLY A 21 25.38 40.94 -24.11
CA GLY A 21 25.89 39.66 -23.64
C GLY A 21 24.75 38.67 -23.37
N HIS A 22 24.82 37.50 -24.00
CA HIS A 22 23.93 36.38 -23.68
C HIS A 22 24.61 35.45 -22.68
N SER A 23 24.12 35.56 -21.45
CA SER A 23 24.29 34.64 -20.34
C SER A 23 23.99 33.21 -20.78
N GLN A 24 24.88 32.27 -20.49
CA GLN A 24 24.58 30.84 -20.55
C GLN A 24 23.51 30.52 -19.49
N GLY A 25 22.26 30.43 -19.91
CA GLY A 25 21.16 29.99 -19.06
C GLY A 25 21.33 28.52 -18.73
N PHE A 26 21.75 28.22 -17.51
CA PHE A 26 21.69 26.88 -16.94
C PHE A 26 20.21 26.47 -16.89
N GLN A 27 19.84 25.36 -17.51
CA GLN A 27 18.47 24.83 -17.44
C GLN A 27 18.32 24.13 -16.07
N VAL A 28 17.98 24.89 -15.03
CA VAL A 28 17.95 24.44 -13.62
C VAL A 28 16.72 23.56 -13.30
N VAL A 29 15.76 23.41 -14.21
CA VAL A 29 14.55 22.62 -13.98
C VAL A 29 14.28 21.69 -15.16
N THR A 30 14.72 20.44 -15.06
CA THR A 30 14.25 19.34 -15.90
C THR A 30 12.99 18.77 -15.26
N PHE A 31 11.83 19.14 -15.80
CA PHE A 31 10.54 18.66 -15.32
C PHE A 31 10.28 17.25 -15.89
N GLU A 32 10.84 16.22 -15.25
CA GLU A 32 10.59 14.82 -15.60
C GLU A 32 9.21 14.36 -15.07
N TRP A 33 8.14 14.91 -15.66
CA TRP A 33 6.75 14.66 -15.25
C TRP A 33 6.39 13.17 -15.22
N LEU A 34 6.97 12.38 -16.13
CA LEU A 34 6.80 10.92 -16.21
C LEU A 34 7.28 10.17 -14.96
N HIS A 35 8.24 10.71 -14.21
CA HIS A 35 8.72 10.08 -12.97
C HIS A 35 7.97 10.57 -11.72
N VAL A 36 7.44 11.79 -11.74
CA VAL A 36 6.79 12.44 -10.59
C VAL A 36 5.28 12.20 -10.56
N GLN A 37 4.68 11.80 -11.69
CA GLN A 37 3.24 11.55 -11.80
C GLN A 37 2.75 10.48 -10.82
N ASP A 38 3.45 9.33 -10.73
CA ASP A 38 3.05 8.22 -9.88
C ASP A 38 3.02 8.59 -8.38
N PRO A 39 4.11 9.14 -7.78
CA PRO A 39 4.09 9.52 -6.37
C PRO A 39 3.10 10.66 -6.09
N TYR A 40 2.87 11.59 -7.03
CA TYR A 40 1.91 12.67 -6.86
C TYR A 40 0.46 12.17 -6.80
N ILE A 41 0.09 11.23 -7.68
CA ILE A 41 -1.25 10.62 -7.69
C ILE A 41 -1.47 9.81 -6.40
N ILE A 42 -0.47 9.05 -5.95
CA ILE A 42 -0.54 8.30 -4.68
C ILE A 42 -0.74 9.27 -3.51
N ALA A 43 0.04 10.35 -3.46
CA ALA A 43 -0.09 11.37 -2.41
C ALA A 43 -1.47 12.03 -2.44
N LEU A 44 -2.03 12.31 -3.62
CA LEU A 44 -3.37 12.86 -3.76
C LEU A 44 -4.43 11.90 -3.21
N TRP A 45 -4.35 10.60 -3.53
CA TRP A 45 -5.27 9.60 -3.00
C TRP A 45 -5.17 9.43 -1.49
N ILE A 46 -3.96 9.42 -0.94
CA ILE A 46 -3.72 9.39 0.51
C ILE A 46 -4.28 10.67 1.17
N LEU A 47 -4.13 11.83 0.53
CA LEU A 47 -4.68 13.09 1.00
C LEU A 47 -6.22 13.07 1.00
N VAL A 48 -6.85 12.56 -0.06
CA VAL A 48 -8.31 12.39 -0.11
C VAL A 48 -8.78 11.41 0.97
N ALA A 49 -8.10 10.28 1.15
CA ALA A 49 -8.43 9.30 2.18
C ALA A 49 -8.29 9.88 3.60
N SER A 50 -7.23 10.66 3.87
CA SER A 50 -7.03 11.30 5.18
C SER A 50 -8.04 12.41 5.46
N LEU A 51 -8.40 13.23 4.47
CA LEU A 51 -9.48 14.21 4.58
C LEU A 51 -10.83 13.53 4.83
N ALA A 52 -11.12 12.44 4.11
CA ALA A 52 -12.32 11.65 4.33
C ALA A 52 -12.36 11.06 5.74
N LYS A 53 -11.23 10.52 6.24
CA LYS A 53 -11.09 10.03 7.61
C LYS A 53 -11.42 11.12 8.63
N ILE A 54 -10.88 12.32 8.46
CA ILE A 54 -11.18 13.48 9.32
C ILE A 54 -12.67 13.85 9.25
N GLY A 55 -13.27 13.83 8.06
CA GLY A 55 -14.69 14.10 7.87
C GLY A 55 -15.61 13.07 8.56
N PHE A 56 -15.26 11.78 8.50
CA PHE A 56 -16.00 10.73 9.19
C PHE A 56 -15.86 10.82 10.71
N HIS A 57 -14.69 11.18 11.21
CA HIS A 57 -14.46 11.38 12.65
C HIS A 57 -15.25 12.57 13.22
N LEU A 58 -15.57 13.57 12.40
CA LEU A 58 -16.45 14.68 12.80
C LEU A 58 -17.93 14.27 12.90
N SER A 59 -18.31 13.16 12.25
CA SER A 59 -19.66 12.60 12.27
C SER A 59 -19.80 11.47 13.30
N HIS A 60 -19.92 11.85 14.57
CA HIS A 60 -20.01 10.93 15.72
C HIS A 60 -21.15 9.89 15.63
N LYS A 61 -22.12 10.07 14.72
CA LYS A 61 -23.23 9.11 14.52
C LYS A 61 -22.87 7.92 13.63
N VAL A 62 -21.88 8.04 12.75
CA VAL A 62 -21.58 7.02 11.73
C VAL A 62 -20.47 6.07 12.21
N THR A 63 -19.43 6.60 12.86
CA THR A 63 -18.32 5.83 13.43
C THR A 63 -18.71 4.94 14.61
N SER A 64 -19.84 5.22 15.29
CA SER A 64 -20.33 4.38 16.38
C SER A 64 -20.89 3.02 15.93
N VAL A 65 -21.22 2.86 14.64
CA VAL A 65 -21.89 1.64 14.12
C VAL A 65 -20.97 0.84 13.20
N VAL A 66 -20.07 1.50 12.47
CA VAL A 66 -19.24 0.89 11.44
C VAL A 66 -17.77 1.26 11.65
N PRO A 67 -16.83 0.29 11.64
CA PRO A 67 -15.40 0.56 11.74
C PRO A 67 -14.91 1.51 10.65
N GLU A 68 -13.95 2.37 10.99
CA GLU A 68 -13.39 3.37 10.06
C GLU A 68 -12.88 2.76 8.75
N SER A 69 -12.18 1.62 8.83
CA SER A 69 -11.63 0.92 7.65
C SER A 69 -12.72 0.49 6.68
N ALA A 70 -13.89 0.06 7.16
CA ALA A 70 -15.01 -0.35 6.31
C ALA A 70 -15.61 0.86 5.56
N LEU A 71 -15.73 2.02 6.23
CA LEU A 71 -16.18 3.26 5.59
C LEU A 71 -15.23 3.72 4.49
N LEU A 72 -13.92 3.62 4.73
CA LEU A 72 -12.89 3.95 3.74
C LEU A 72 -12.92 3.01 2.53
N ILE A 73 -13.14 1.70 2.74
CA ILE A 73 -13.32 0.74 1.65
C ILE A 73 -14.54 1.09 0.79
N VAL A 74 -15.68 1.37 1.43
CA VAL A 74 -16.92 1.76 0.72
C VAL A 74 -16.71 3.05 -0.07
N LEU A 75 -16.07 4.05 0.54
CA LEU A 75 -15.73 5.29 -0.15
C LEU A 75 -14.82 5.05 -1.37
N GLY A 76 -13.79 4.21 -1.21
CA GLY A 76 -12.89 3.82 -2.30
C GLY A 76 -13.62 3.13 -3.44
N LEU A 77 -14.56 2.22 -3.13
CA LEU A 77 -15.40 1.56 -4.14
C LEU A 77 -16.31 2.54 -4.87
N VAL A 78 -16.92 3.50 -4.17
CA VAL A 78 -17.78 4.54 -4.78
C VAL A 78 -16.96 5.44 -5.70
N LEU A 79 -15.81 5.94 -5.24
CA LEU A 79 -14.92 6.78 -6.05
C LEU A 79 -14.37 6.01 -7.25
N GLY A 80 -13.93 4.77 -7.06
CA GLY A 80 -13.48 3.89 -8.14
C GLY A 80 -14.57 3.63 -9.18
N GLY A 81 -15.81 3.41 -8.73
CA GLY A 81 -16.97 3.26 -9.60
C GLY A 81 -17.29 4.51 -10.42
N ILE A 82 -17.19 5.70 -9.81
CA ILE A 82 -17.38 6.99 -10.51
C ILE A 82 -16.30 7.19 -11.58
N VAL A 83 -15.03 6.93 -11.25
CA VAL A 83 -13.91 7.05 -12.20
C VAL A 83 -14.06 6.05 -13.35
N TRP A 84 -14.43 4.81 -13.04
CA TRP A 84 -14.69 3.79 -14.06
C TRP A 84 -15.82 4.21 -15.02
N ALA A 85 -16.92 4.77 -14.49
CA ALA A 85 -18.03 5.26 -15.30
C ALA A 85 -17.67 6.47 -16.17
N ALA A 86 -16.75 7.33 -15.71
CA ALA A 86 -16.38 8.56 -16.40
C ALA A 86 -15.40 8.33 -17.57
N ASP A 87 -14.36 7.50 -17.38
CA ASP A 87 -13.23 7.42 -18.33
C ASP A 87 -12.95 6.00 -18.83
N HIS A 88 -13.58 4.96 -18.27
CA HIS A 88 -13.37 3.52 -18.58
C HIS A 88 -11.91 3.02 -18.50
N ILE A 89 -10.97 3.89 -18.15
CA ILE A 89 -9.57 3.57 -17.93
C ILE A 89 -9.38 3.48 -16.42
N ALA A 90 -9.25 2.25 -15.93
CA ALA A 90 -8.73 2.02 -14.58
C ALA A 90 -7.24 2.40 -14.58
N SER A 91 -6.94 3.68 -14.40
CA SER A 91 -5.59 4.23 -14.48
C SER A 91 -4.71 3.91 -13.27
N PHE A 92 -5.25 3.21 -12.26
CA PHE A 92 -4.52 2.87 -11.04
C PHE A 92 -4.52 1.37 -10.79
N THR A 93 -3.37 0.75 -11.02
CA THR A 93 -3.07 -0.61 -10.60
C THR A 93 -2.12 -0.57 -9.41
N LEU A 94 -2.49 -1.26 -8.32
CA LEU A 94 -1.62 -1.40 -7.16
C LEU A 94 -0.52 -2.42 -7.48
N THR A 95 0.61 -1.91 -7.96
CA THR A 95 1.79 -2.73 -8.26
C THR A 95 2.53 -3.06 -6.94
N PRO A 96 3.10 -4.27 -6.78
CA PRO A 96 3.89 -4.62 -5.60
C PRO A 96 4.96 -3.59 -5.25
N THR A 97 5.64 -3.03 -6.26
CA THR A 97 6.63 -1.95 -6.09
C THR A 97 6.03 -0.73 -5.37
N VAL A 98 4.82 -0.32 -5.75
CA VAL A 98 4.16 0.83 -5.10
C VAL A 98 3.82 0.50 -3.65
N PHE A 99 3.30 -0.71 -3.41
CA PHE A 99 2.97 -1.17 -2.07
C PHE A 99 4.20 -1.22 -1.14
N PHE A 100 5.27 -1.91 -1.55
CA PHE A 100 6.45 -2.12 -0.70
C PHE A 100 7.28 -0.86 -0.48
N PHE A 101 7.36 0.04 -1.47
CA PHE A 101 8.17 1.26 -1.33
C PHE A 101 7.43 2.46 -0.76
N TYR A 102 6.11 2.57 -0.96
CA TYR A 102 5.36 3.76 -0.56
C TYR A 102 4.33 3.51 0.54
N LEU A 103 3.61 2.38 0.52
CA LEU A 103 2.52 2.13 1.49
C LEU A 103 3.03 1.42 2.74
N LEU A 104 3.84 0.38 2.59
CA LEU A 104 4.29 -0.45 3.69
C LEU A 104 5.20 0.27 4.70
N PRO A 105 6.19 1.10 4.30
CA PRO A 105 7.11 1.70 5.27
C PRO A 105 6.42 2.63 6.29
N PRO A 106 5.49 3.53 5.91
CA PRO A 106 4.71 4.29 6.88
C PRO A 106 3.84 3.42 7.80
N ILE A 107 3.19 2.38 7.27
CA ILE A 107 2.32 1.48 8.05
C ILE A 107 3.13 0.75 9.12
N VAL A 108 4.25 0.14 8.73
CA VAL A 108 5.12 -0.60 9.66
C VAL A 108 5.79 0.33 10.67
N LEU A 109 6.16 1.55 10.25
CA LEU A 109 6.74 2.55 11.16
C LEU A 109 5.72 3.00 12.22
N ASP A 110 4.49 3.29 11.81
CA ASP A 110 3.42 3.70 12.73
C ASP A 110 3.10 2.58 13.74
N ALA A 111 2.90 1.36 13.23
CA ALA A 111 2.68 0.18 14.05
C ALA A 111 3.85 -0.11 15.01
N GLY A 112 5.09 -0.01 14.54
CA GLY A 112 6.29 -0.23 15.34
C GLY A 112 6.55 0.87 16.36
N TYR A 113 6.22 2.12 16.06
CA TYR A 113 6.45 3.27 16.95
C TYR A 113 5.53 3.24 18.18
N PHE A 114 4.26 2.86 17.99
CA PHE A 114 3.29 2.76 19.09
C PHE A 114 3.34 1.42 19.85
N MET A 115 4.23 0.50 19.46
CA MET A 115 4.33 -0.82 20.08
C MET A 115 5.10 -0.82 21.42
N PRO A 116 4.52 -1.37 22.51
CA PRO A 116 5.23 -1.54 23.78
C PRO A 116 6.27 -2.67 23.69
N ASN A 117 7.53 -2.30 23.41
CA ASN A 117 8.65 -3.23 23.20
C ASN A 117 8.80 -4.31 24.29
N ARG A 118 8.70 -3.96 25.57
CA ARG A 118 8.95 -4.92 26.67
C ARG A 118 7.95 -6.08 26.69
N LEU A 119 6.67 -5.79 26.44
CA LEU A 119 5.60 -6.80 26.46
C LEU A 119 5.63 -7.66 25.20
N PHE A 120 5.95 -7.05 24.05
CA PHE A 120 6.12 -7.75 22.77
C PHE A 120 7.26 -8.77 22.84
N PHE A 121 8.46 -8.34 23.21
CA PHE A 121 9.61 -9.25 23.31
C PHE A 121 9.46 -10.27 24.45
N GLY A 122 8.72 -9.95 25.51
CA GLY A 122 8.41 -10.88 26.58
C GLY A 122 7.49 -12.04 26.17
N ASN A 123 6.62 -11.83 25.17
CA ASN A 123 5.65 -12.83 24.69
C ASN A 123 5.92 -13.29 23.24
N LEU A 124 7.10 -12.97 22.69
CA LEU A 124 7.44 -13.21 21.29
C LEU A 124 7.23 -14.66 20.86
N GLY A 125 7.55 -15.63 21.73
CA GLY A 125 7.35 -17.05 21.43
C GLY A 125 5.87 -17.41 21.21
N THR A 126 4.98 -16.88 22.05
CA THR A 126 3.53 -17.06 21.91
C THR A 126 3.00 -16.37 20.66
N ILE A 127 3.49 -15.15 20.40
CA ILE A 127 3.13 -14.37 19.21
C ILE A 127 3.52 -15.12 17.94
N LEU A 128 4.77 -15.59 17.85
CA LEU A 128 5.27 -16.36 16.70
C LEU A 128 4.51 -17.68 16.52
N LEU A 129 4.17 -18.36 17.62
CA LEU A 129 3.40 -19.60 17.54
C LEU A 129 2.01 -19.35 16.96
N TYR A 130 1.30 -18.30 17.42
CA TYR A 130 0.02 -17.93 16.84
C TYR A 130 0.16 -17.44 15.39
N ALA A 131 1.13 -16.59 15.10
CA ALA A 131 1.35 -16.00 13.78
C ALA A 131 1.83 -16.98 12.72
N VAL A 132 2.50 -18.07 13.07
CA VAL A 132 2.98 -19.06 12.08
C VAL A 132 2.05 -20.26 12.03
N VAL A 133 1.78 -20.88 13.18
CA VAL A 133 0.96 -22.10 13.22
C VAL A 133 -0.50 -21.76 12.96
N GLY A 134 -1.00 -20.68 13.55
CA GLY A 134 -2.39 -20.24 13.36
C GLY A 134 -2.68 -19.85 11.91
N THR A 135 -1.74 -19.19 11.24
CA THR A 135 -1.91 -18.70 9.87
C THR A 135 -1.79 -19.82 8.85
N VAL A 136 -0.82 -20.73 9.00
CA VAL A 136 -0.72 -21.94 8.17
C VAL A 136 -1.96 -22.82 8.35
N TRP A 137 -2.44 -22.98 9.59
CA TRP A 137 -3.66 -23.71 9.86
C TRP A 137 -4.89 -23.03 9.23
N ASN A 138 -5.01 -21.71 9.36
CA ASN A 138 -6.10 -20.92 8.78
C ASN A 138 -6.11 -21.00 7.24
N ALA A 139 -4.94 -20.81 6.60
CA ALA A 139 -4.78 -20.90 5.15
C ALA A 139 -5.10 -22.30 4.63
N ALA A 140 -4.57 -23.35 5.28
CA ALA A 140 -4.81 -24.73 4.90
C ALA A 140 -6.29 -25.11 5.08
N THR A 141 -6.90 -24.79 6.22
CA THR A 141 -8.31 -25.13 6.47
C THR A 141 -9.25 -24.37 5.54
N THR A 142 -9.03 -23.08 5.31
CA THR A 142 -9.82 -22.27 4.36
C THR A 142 -9.67 -22.81 2.94
N GLY A 143 -8.44 -22.99 2.45
CA GLY A 143 -8.19 -23.48 1.09
C GLY A 143 -8.69 -24.92 0.86
N LEU A 144 -8.46 -25.83 1.80
CA LEU A 144 -8.96 -27.21 1.72
C LEU A 144 -10.48 -27.28 1.85
N SER A 145 -11.10 -26.42 2.67
CA SER A 145 -12.56 -26.37 2.78
C SER A 145 -13.20 -25.93 1.46
N LEU A 146 -12.66 -24.90 0.82
CA LEU A 146 -13.08 -24.44 -0.51
C LEU A 146 -12.88 -25.53 -1.57
N TYR A 147 -11.74 -26.23 -1.55
CA TYR A 147 -11.52 -27.36 -2.43
C TYR A 147 -12.50 -28.51 -2.17
N GLY A 148 -12.86 -28.77 -0.91
CA GLY A 148 -13.90 -29.73 -0.55
C GLY A 148 -15.28 -29.36 -1.08
N VAL A 149 -15.65 -28.08 -1.02
CA VAL A 149 -16.89 -27.54 -1.62
C VAL A 149 -16.84 -27.66 -3.15
N PHE A 150 -15.69 -27.40 -3.78
CA PHE A 150 -15.49 -27.63 -5.20
C PHE A 150 -15.73 -29.10 -5.60
N LEU A 151 -15.14 -30.04 -4.87
CA LEU A 151 -15.34 -31.48 -5.10
C LEU A 151 -16.80 -31.93 -4.90
N SER A 152 -17.56 -31.26 -4.03
CA SER A 152 -18.98 -31.55 -3.83
C SER A 152 -19.89 -31.12 -4.99
N GLY A 153 -19.35 -30.41 -5.99
CA GLY A 153 -20.09 -29.96 -7.18
C GLY A 153 -20.94 -28.70 -6.96
N LEU A 154 -20.91 -28.11 -5.76
CA LEU A 154 -21.64 -26.87 -5.42
C LEU A 154 -21.10 -25.63 -6.16
N MET A 155 -19.85 -25.66 -6.60
CA MET A 155 -19.13 -24.51 -7.18
C MET A 155 -19.23 -24.44 -8.72
N GLY A 156 -19.90 -25.40 -9.37
CA GLY A 156 -19.99 -25.50 -10.83
C GLY A 156 -18.71 -25.98 -11.53
N ASP A 157 -18.66 -25.83 -12.86
CA ASP A 157 -17.52 -26.22 -13.68
C ASP A 157 -16.41 -25.15 -13.64
N LEU A 158 -15.59 -25.18 -12.59
CA LEU A 158 -14.38 -24.37 -12.49
C LEU A 158 -13.15 -25.21 -12.86
N ASN A 159 -12.35 -24.73 -13.80
CA ASN A 159 -11.05 -25.34 -14.11
C ASN A 159 -9.95 -24.72 -13.23
N VAL A 160 -10.06 -24.99 -11.93
CA VAL A 160 -9.22 -24.38 -10.88
C VAL A 160 -8.58 -25.51 -10.07
N GLY A 161 -7.25 -25.43 -9.88
CA GLY A 161 -6.49 -26.45 -9.18
C GLY A 161 -6.56 -26.32 -7.67
N LEU A 162 -6.10 -27.36 -6.95
CA LEU A 162 -5.93 -27.31 -5.50
C LEU A 162 -5.03 -26.13 -5.06
N LEU A 163 -3.98 -25.85 -5.85
CA LEU A 163 -3.05 -24.76 -5.55
C LEU A 163 -3.73 -23.39 -5.57
N ASP A 164 -4.67 -23.14 -6.48
CA ASP A 164 -5.38 -21.87 -6.55
C ASP A 164 -6.26 -21.64 -5.31
N PHE A 165 -6.90 -22.70 -4.79
CA PHE A 165 -7.65 -22.63 -3.54
C PHE A 165 -6.76 -22.42 -2.32
N LEU A 166 -5.57 -23.04 -2.30
CA LEU A 166 -4.58 -22.81 -1.23
C LEU A 166 -3.98 -21.41 -1.31
N LEU A 167 -3.75 -20.88 -2.51
CA LEU A 167 -3.32 -19.50 -2.73
C LEU A 167 -4.37 -18.52 -2.23
N PHE A 168 -5.64 -18.75 -2.56
CA PHE A 168 -6.74 -17.97 -2.01
C PHE A 168 -6.80 -18.08 -0.47
N GLY A 169 -6.63 -19.28 0.08
CA GLY A 169 -6.55 -19.51 1.52
C GLY A 169 -5.42 -18.71 2.18
N SER A 170 -4.23 -18.67 1.56
CA SER A 170 -3.10 -17.85 2.04
C SER A 170 -3.40 -16.36 2.00
N LEU A 171 -3.97 -15.87 0.89
CA LEU A 171 -4.34 -14.45 0.74
C LEU A 171 -5.36 -13.98 1.79
N ILE A 172 -6.31 -14.84 2.15
CA ILE A 172 -7.35 -14.50 3.14
C ILE A 172 -6.86 -14.75 4.57
N ALA A 173 -5.81 -15.55 4.77
CA ALA A 173 -5.28 -15.81 6.11
C ALA A 173 -4.63 -14.57 6.73
N ALA A 174 -4.13 -13.63 5.91
CA ALA A 174 -3.64 -12.31 6.31
C ALA A 174 -4.82 -11.41 6.72
N VAL A 175 -5.28 -11.55 7.97
CA VAL A 175 -6.38 -10.76 8.51
C VAL A 175 -5.82 -9.65 9.39
N ASP A 176 -6.22 -8.40 9.09
CA ASP A 176 -5.90 -7.24 9.90
C ASP A 176 -6.98 -7.01 10.99
N PRO A 177 -6.62 -7.04 12.29
CA PRO A 177 -7.54 -6.88 13.40
C PRO A 177 -7.78 -5.40 13.77
N VAL A 178 -7.41 -4.41 12.95
CA VAL A 178 -7.58 -2.97 13.27
C VAL A 178 -8.93 -2.65 13.90
N ALA A 179 -10.03 -3.20 13.38
CA ALA A 179 -11.37 -2.99 13.95
C ALA A 179 -11.54 -3.63 15.34
N VAL A 180 -10.97 -4.82 15.56
CA VAL A 180 -11.03 -5.54 16.84
C VAL A 180 -10.14 -4.85 17.88
N LEU A 181 -8.96 -4.39 17.47
CA LEU A 181 -8.04 -3.64 18.34
C LEU A 181 -8.65 -2.34 18.83
N ALA A 182 -9.36 -1.60 17.96
CA ALA A 182 -10.07 -0.38 18.36
C ALA A 182 -11.13 -0.64 19.45
N VAL A 183 -11.88 -1.75 19.33
CA VAL A 183 -12.87 -2.15 20.35
C VAL A 183 -12.18 -2.60 21.65
N PHE A 184 -11.05 -3.30 21.56
CA PHE A 184 -10.31 -3.74 22.75
C PHE A 184 -9.74 -2.58 23.57
N GLU A 185 -9.34 -1.51 22.90
CA GLU A 185 -8.92 -0.26 23.54
C GLU A 185 -10.09 0.41 24.27
N GLU A 186 -11.26 0.50 23.63
CA GLU A 186 -12.47 1.06 24.25
C GLU A 186 -12.89 0.27 25.51
N VAL A 187 -12.81 -1.05 25.46
CA VAL A 187 -13.21 -1.94 26.55
C VAL A 187 -12.11 -2.09 27.63
N HIS A 188 -10.95 -1.46 27.46
CA HIS A 188 -9.82 -1.51 28.40
C HIS A 188 -9.36 -2.95 28.69
N VAL A 189 -9.15 -3.71 27.61
CA VAL A 189 -8.68 -5.10 27.66
C VAL A 189 -7.24 -5.17 28.19
N ASN A 190 -6.84 -6.33 28.71
CA ASN A 190 -5.49 -6.60 29.18
C ASN A 190 -4.44 -6.28 28.09
N GLU A 191 -3.43 -5.48 28.44
CA GLU A 191 -2.33 -5.08 27.55
C GLU A 191 -1.58 -6.28 26.92
N VAL A 192 -1.49 -7.41 27.64
CA VAL A 192 -0.88 -8.65 27.15
C VAL A 192 -1.72 -9.28 26.03
N LEU A 193 -3.05 -9.23 26.12
CA LEU A 193 -3.91 -9.76 25.05
C LEU A 193 -3.85 -8.84 23.84
N PHE A 194 -3.85 -7.53 24.06
CA PHE A 194 -3.69 -6.54 23.00
C PHE A 194 -2.40 -6.74 22.22
N ILE A 195 -1.25 -6.88 22.91
CA ILE A 195 0.05 -7.06 22.25
C ILE A 195 0.17 -8.41 21.54
N ILE A 196 -0.48 -9.46 22.06
CA ILE A 196 -0.47 -10.77 21.41
C ILE A 196 -1.24 -10.73 20.09
N VAL A 197 -2.44 -10.15 20.09
CA VAL A 197 -3.28 -10.05 18.87
C VAL A 197 -2.63 -9.11 17.87
N PHE A 198 -2.15 -7.95 18.30
CA PHE A 198 -1.44 -7.01 17.43
C PHE A 198 -0.19 -7.63 16.80
N GLY A 199 0.64 -8.30 17.61
CA GLY A 199 1.86 -8.95 17.14
C GLY A 199 1.58 -10.13 16.21
N GLU A 200 0.51 -10.88 16.46
CA GLU A 200 0.08 -11.99 15.60
C GLU A 200 -0.22 -11.47 14.20
N SER A 201 -1.01 -10.40 14.10
CA SER A 201 -1.43 -9.87 12.81
C SER A 201 -0.30 -9.16 12.05
N LEU A 202 0.61 -8.48 12.76
CA LEU A 202 1.82 -7.91 12.14
C LEU A 202 2.74 -8.98 11.53
N LEU A 203 2.87 -10.13 12.19
CA LEU A 203 3.73 -11.21 11.72
C LEU A 203 3.03 -12.11 10.68
N ASN A 204 1.71 -12.25 10.78
CA ASN A 204 0.87 -13.00 9.83
C ASN A 204 1.06 -12.50 8.40
N ASP A 205 1.01 -11.18 8.18
CA ASP A 205 1.24 -10.57 6.87
C ASP A 205 2.58 -10.99 6.26
N ALA A 206 3.64 -11.07 7.07
CA ALA A 206 4.96 -11.51 6.63
C ALA A 206 4.99 -13.02 6.30
N VAL A 207 4.24 -13.84 7.04
CA VAL A 207 4.15 -15.29 6.80
C VAL A 207 3.36 -15.59 5.54
N THR A 208 2.27 -14.87 5.26
CA THR A 208 1.41 -15.11 4.09
C THR A 208 2.02 -14.70 2.75
N VAL A 209 3.03 -13.82 2.79
CA VAL A 209 3.79 -13.40 1.60
C VAL A 209 4.80 -14.46 1.17
N VAL A 210 5.21 -15.35 2.07
CA VAL A 210 6.23 -16.41 1.83
C VAL A 210 5.58 -17.68 1.28
#